data_AF-A0A6A6YM59-F1
#
_entry.id   AF-A0A6A6YM59-F1
#
_cell.length_a   1.000
_cell.length_b   1.000
_cell.length_c   1.000
_cell.angle_alpha   90.00
_cell.angle_beta   90.00
_cell.angle_gamma   90.00
#
_symmetry.space_group_name_H-M   'P 1'
#
loop_
_entity.id
_entity.type
_entity.pdbx_description
1 polymer ?
#
loop_
_entity_poly.entity_id
_entity_poly.type
_entity_poly.pdbx_seq_one_letter_code
_entity_poly.pdbx_strand_id
1 'polypeptide(L)'
;MAHHDRGGRSYGAYDTPIAMKGAIIALRLLSKLQYQEIERQTGVSESTAAKLYNKAKQDAGNEDLHDMLASLCPRSARPGMKPKVPKDTALSHQIRQDILLFEDYPFEEAAAPAIAAAGLKPLARSTIENIAWEHRDPLCPVPIVRGIRPKKPALDAAQKDTRFKHCSWIQDTINRT
;
A
#
# COMPACT_ATOMS: atom_id res chain seq x y z
N MET A 1 -11.63 16.89 -44.54
CA MET A 1 -12.48 16.62 -43.36
C MET A 1 -11.59 16.11 -42.25
N ALA A 2 -11.36 16.94 -41.23
CA ALA A 2 -10.47 16.64 -40.12
C ALA A 2 -11.22 15.79 -39.09
N HIS A 3 -10.80 14.53 -38.92
CA HIS A 3 -11.17 13.76 -37.74
C HIS A 3 -10.18 14.10 -36.63
N HIS A 4 -10.70 14.70 -35.57
CA HIS A 4 -9.97 14.94 -34.33
C HIS A 4 -9.67 13.58 -33.67
N ASP A 5 -8.40 13.18 -33.69
CA ASP A 5 -7.87 12.09 -32.87
C ASP A 5 -7.95 12.46 -31.39
N ARG A 6 -9.07 12.08 -30.76
CA ARG A 6 -9.18 11.98 -29.30
C ARG A 6 -8.60 10.64 -28.84
N GLY A 7 -7.29 10.44 -29.00
CA GLY A 7 -6.59 9.23 -28.57
C GLY A 7 -5.88 9.44 -27.24
N GLY A 8 -6.55 9.17 -26.11
CA GLY A 8 -5.91 9.08 -24.80
C GLY A 8 -4.76 8.07 -24.83
N ARG A 9 -3.70 8.36 -24.05
CA ARG A 9 -2.43 7.60 -23.98
C ARG A 9 -2.67 6.08 -23.89
N SER A 10 -1.84 5.33 -24.60
CA SER A 10 -1.84 3.86 -24.61
C SER A 10 -1.64 3.29 -23.20
N TYR A 11 -2.74 2.77 -22.64
CA TYR A 11 -2.75 1.94 -21.46
C TYR A 11 -2.13 0.58 -21.83
N GLY A 12 -1.04 0.18 -21.19
CA GLY A 12 -0.43 -1.14 -21.44
C GLY A 12 -1.43 -2.28 -21.18
N ALA A 13 -1.11 -3.51 -21.58
CA ALA A 13 -2.01 -4.68 -21.51
C ALA A 13 -2.74 -4.89 -20.17
N TYR A 14 -2.16 -4.43 -19.06
CA TYR A 14 -2.73 -4.58 -17.72
C TYR A 14 -3.80 -3.53 -17.41
N ASP A 15 -3.65 -2.32 -17.94
CA ASP A 15 -4.52 -1.16 -17.73
C ASP A 15 -5.72 -1.15 -18.68
N THR A 16 -5.74 -2.05 -19.67
CA THR A 16 -6.87 -2.23 -20.58
C THR A 16 -8.11 -2.72 -19.80
N PRO A 17 -9.26 -2.02 -19.88
CA PRO A 17 -10.49 -2.44 -19.21
C PRO A 17 -10.92 -3.86 -19.61
N ILE A 18 -11.57 -4.60 -18.69
CA ILE A 18 -12.02 -5.98 -18.93
C ILE A 18 -12.91 -6.08 -20.18
N ALA A 19 -13.85 -5.14 -20.35
CA ALA A 19 -14.70 -5.07 -21.52
C ALA A 19 -13.90 -4.94 -22.83
N MET A 20 -12.82 -4.15 -22.82
CA MET A 20 -11.95 -3.95 -23.97
C MET A 20 -11.12 -5.21 -24.27
N LYS A 21 -10.63 -5.92 -23.23
CA LYS A 21 -9.98 -7.23 -23.40
C LYS A 21 -10.94 -8.24 -24.03
N GLY A 22 -12.19 -8.27 -23.59
CA GLY A 22 -13.24 -9.12 -24.16
C GLY A 22 -13.55 -8.79 -25.61
N ALA A 23 -13.63 -7.49 -25.96
CA ALA A 23 -13.81 -7.05 -27.33
C ALA A 23 -12.68 -7.52 -28.25
N ILE A 24 -11.41 -7.40 -27.81
CA ILE A 24 -10.25 -7.88 -28.58
C ILE A 24 -10.34 -9.39 -28.84
N ILE A 25 -10.71 -10.19 -27.83
CA ILE A 25 -10.89 -11.63 -27.98
C ILE A 25 -12.00 -11.93 -29.00
N ALA A 26 -13.16 -11.28 -28.87
CA ALA A 26 -14.29 -11.50 -29.77
C ALA A 26 -13.96 -11.10 -31.22
N LEU A 27 -13.31 -9.94 -31.43
CA LEU A 27 -12.90 -9.47 -32.76
C LEU A 27 -11.88 -10.41 -33.41
N ARG A 28 -10.98 -10.99 -32.62
CA ARG A 28 -9.98 -11.93 -33.14
C ARG A 28 -10.58 -13.32 -33.40
N LEU A 29 -11.39 -13.84 -32.49
CA LEU A 29 -11.89 -15.21 -32.53
C LEU A 29 -13.10 -15.37 -33.45
N LEU A 30 -14.09 -14.47 -33.37
CA LEU A 30 -15.33 -14.54 -34.15
C LEU A 30 -15.18 -13.88 -35.51
N SER A 31 -14.66 -12.65 -35.52
CA SER A 31 -14.55 -11.84 -36.75
C SER A 31 -13.25 -12.09 -37.52
N LYS A 32 -12.32 -12.88 -36.98
CA LYS A 32 -11.02 -13.23 -37.57
C LYS A 32 -10.21 -12.02 -38.04
N LEU A 33 -10.37 -10.87 -37.37
CA LEU A 33 -9.66 -9.65 -37.73
C LEU A 33 -8.16 -9.78 -37.45
N GLN A 34 -7.36 -9.14 -38.30
CA GLN A 34 -5.92 -9.00 -38.06
C GLN A 34 -5.67 -8.00 -36.93
N TYR A 35 -4.57 -8.16 -36.19
CA TYR A 35 -4.30 -7.31 -35.02
C TYR A 35 -4.13 -5.82 -35.39
N GLN A 36 -3.66 -5.52 -36.59
CA GLN A 36 -3.60 -4.14 -37.12
C GLN A 36 -4.99 -3.51 -37.27
N GLU A 37 -5.99 -4.31 -37.65
CA GLU A 37 -7.37 -3.84 -37.78
C GLU A 37 -8.04 -3.71 -36.41
N ILE A 38 -7.72 -4.61 -35.48
CA ILE A 38 -8.13 -4.49 -34.08
C ILE A 38 -7.56 -3.21 -33.45
N GLU A 39 -6.30 -2.87 -33.73
CA GLU A 39 -5.70 -1.62 -33.27
C GLU A 39 -6.45 -0.39 -33.80
N ARG A 40 -6.80 -0.37 -35.09
CA ARG A 40 -7.59 0.71 -35.69
C ARG A 40 -8.96 0.89 -35.03
N GLN A 41 -9.61 -0.21 -34.65
CA GLN A 41 -10.95 -0.17 -34.07
C GLN A 41 -10.98 0.10 -32.56
N THR A 42 -9.98 -0.40 -31.83
CA THR A 42 -9.96 -0.36 -30.35
C THR A 42 -8.97 0.66 -29.78
N GLY A 43 -8.04 1.16 -30.59
CA GLY A 43 -6.93 2.02 -30.15
C GLY A 43 -5.86 1.28 -29.32
N VAL A 44 -5.99 -0.04 -29.17
CA VAL A 44 -5.01 -0.87 -28.43
C VAL A 44 -3.96 -1.36 -29.40
N SER A 45 -2.68 -1.10 -29.10
CA SER A 45 -1.57 -1.46 -29.98
C SER A 45 -1.59 -2.93 -30.39
N GLU A 46 -1.17 -3.24 -31.61
CA GLU A 46 -1.10 -4.60 -32.17
C GLU A 46 -0.45 -5.59 -31.18
N SER A 47 0.70 -5.17 -30.64
CA SER A 47 1.48 -5.94 -29.67
C SER A 47 0.75 -6.21 -28.36
N THR A 48 -0.12 -5.30 -27.93
CA THR A 48 -0.92 -5.44 -26.71
C THR A 48 -2.12 -6.33 -26.96
N ALA A 49 -2.82 -6.15 -28.10
CA ALA A 49 -3.93 -7.00 -28.50
C ALA A 49 -3.50 -8.47 -28.66
N ALA A 50 -2.36 -8.71 -29.31
CA ALA A 50 -1.79 -10.05 -29.45
C ALA A 50 -1.44 -10.69 -28.10
N LYS A 51 -0.82 -9.92 -27.18
CA LYS A 51 -0.52 -10.40 -25.82
C LYS A 51 -1.79 -10.77 -25.04
N LEU A 52 -2.84 -9.95 -25.13
CA LEU A 52 -4.11 -10.19 -24.47
C LEU A 52 -4.79 -11.47 -24.97
N TYR A 53 -4.87 -11.63 -26.30
CA TYR A 53 -5.44 -12.83 -26.91
C TYR A 53 -4.65 -14.10 -26.54
N ASN A 54 -3.33 -14.09 -26.72
CA ASN A 54 -2.49 -15.25 -26.44
C ASN A 54 -2.53 -15.64 -24.96
N LYS A 55 -2.57 -14.65 -24.07
CA LYS A 55 -2.72 -14.90 -22.63
C LYS A 55 -4.08 -15.53 -22.31
N ALA A 56 -5.18 -14.97 -22.84
CA ALA A 56 -6.51 -15.52 -22.61
C ALA A 56 -6.63 -16.96 -23.13
N LYS A 57 -6.00 -17.27 -24.28
CA LYS A 57 -5.91 -18.62 -24.84
C LYS A 57 -5.10 -19.57 -23.95
N GLN A 58 -3.97 -19.10 -23.42
CA GLN A 58 -3.17 -19.89 -22.48
C GLN A 58 -3.91 -20.15 -21.18
N ASP A 59 -4.59 -19.15 -20.63
CA ASP A 59 -5.31 -19.26 -19.35
C ASP A 59 -6.58 -20.13 -19.49
N ALA A 60 -7.24 -20.12 -20.66
CA ALA A 60 -8.40 -20.97 -20.96
C ALA A 60 -8.00 -22.42 -21.34
N GLY A 61 -6.82 -22.62 -21.93
CA GLY A 61 -6.37 -23.92 -22.43
C GLY A 61 -7.01 -24.37 -23.74
N ASN A 62 -7.95 -23.58 -24.29
CA ASN A 62 -8.63 -23.83 -25.56
C ASN A 62 -8.94 -22.50 -26.29
N GLU A 63 -9.59 -22.59 -27.46
CA GLU A 63 -10.08 -21.44 -28.23
C GLU A 63 -11.61 -21.33 -28.18
N ASP A 64 -12.22 -21.65 -27.04
CA ASP A 64 -13.63 -21.37 -26.81
C ASP A 64 -13.83 -19.93 -26.28
N LEU A 65 -14.80 -19.20 -26.84
CA LEU A 65 -15.03 -17.81 -26.48
C LEU A 65 -15.42 -17.66 -25.00
N HIS A 66 -16.30 -18.51 -24.50
CA HIS A 66 -16.79 -18.42 -23.14
C HIS A 66 -15.67 -18.70 -22.15
N ASP A 67 -14.85 -19.70 -22.42
CA ASP A 67 -13.69 -20.05 -21.60
C ASP A 67 -12.62 -18.95 -21.62
N MET A 68 -12.34 -18.37 -22.79
CA MET A 68 -11.42 -17.24 -22.92
C MET A 68 -11.92 -15.96 -22.25
N LEU A 69 -13.24 -15.71 -22.24
CA LEU A 69 -13.82 -14.59 -21.51
C LEU A 69 -13.82 -14.83 -20.00
N ALA A 70 -14.06 -16.07 -19.55
CA ALA A 70 -13.99 -16.44 -18.14
C ALA A 70 -12.58 -16.24 -17.56
N SER A 71 -11.53 -16.44 -18.37
CA SER A 71 -10.14 -16.24 -17.95
C SER A 71 -9.74 -14.77 -17.76
N LEU A 72 -10.52 -13.81 -18.26
CA LEU A 72 -10.29 -12.38 -18.06
C LEU A 72 -10.57 -11.89 -16.64
N CYS A 73 -11.17 -12.73 -15.78
CA CYS A 73 -11.39 -12.40 -14.39
C CYS A 73 -10.06 -11.99 -13.72
N PRO A 74 -10.03 -10.93 -12.89
CA PRO A 74 -8.79 -10.42 -12.30
C PRO A 74 -8.20 -11.41 -11.31
N ARG A 75 -7.43 -12.39 -11.81
CA ARG A 75 -6.47 -13.15 -11.02
C ARG A 75 -5.16 -12.38 -11.00
N SER A 76 -5.13 -11.25 -10.29
CA SER A 76 -3.84 -10.76 -9.81
C SER A 76 -3.41 -11.66 -8.64
N ALA A 77 -3.11 -12.94 -8.92
CA ALA A 77 -2.46 -13.84 -7.98
C ALA A 77 -0.97 -13.49 -7.81
N ARG A 78 -0.53 -12.33 -8.33
CA ARG A 78 0.81 -11.83 -8.09
C ARG A 78 0.89 -11.48 -6.61
N PRO A 79 1.78 -12.13 -5.85
CA PRO A 79 1.99 -11.74 -4.47
C PRO A 79 2.38 -10.26 -4.48
N GLY A 80 1.67 -9.46 -3.69
CA GLY A 80 2.06 -8.07 -3.45
C GLY A 80 3.48 -8.00 -2.89
N MET A 81 4.05 -6.81 -2.88
CA MET A 81 5.34 -6.59 -2.21
C MET A 81 5.24 -7.09 -0.76
N LYS A 82 6.18 -7.95 -0.36
CA LYS A 82 6.22 -8.44 1.01
C LYS A 82 6.38 -7.25 1.97
N PRO A 83 5.56 -7.15 3.03
CA PRO A 83 5.67 -6.07 3.99
C PRO A 83 7.03 -6.14 4.69
N LYS A 84 7.60 -4.96 5.02
CA LYS A 84 8.89 -4.87 5.74
C LYS A 84 8.81 -5.46 7.14
N VAL A 85 7.66 -5.30 7.79
CA VAL A 85 7.35 -5.90 9.09
C VAL A 85 6.10 -6.76 8.91
N PRO A 86 6.22 -8.10 8.95
CA PRO A 86 5.07 -8.99 8.83
C PRO A 86 4.16 -8.92 10.07
N LYS A 87 2.87 -9.22 9.87
CA LYS A 87 1.88 -9.36 10.94
C LYS A 87 2.28 -10.47 11.91
N ASP A 88 1.89 -10.32 13.18
CA ASP A 88 2.09 -11.30 14.26
C ASP A 88 3.55 -11.67 14.56
N THR A 89 4.49 -10.82 14.14
CA THR A 89 5.91 -10.98 14.47
C THR A 89 6.25 -10.31 15.80
N ALA A 90 7.31 -10.80 16.47
CA ALA A 90 7.82 -10.19 17.70
C ALA A 90 8.14 -8.69 17.50
N LEU A 91 8.71 -8.32 16.36
CA LEU A 91 8.98 -6.92 16.03
C LEU A 91 7.68 -6.10 15.89
N SER A 92 6.66 -6.65 15.22
CA SER A 92 5.35 -6.00 15.13
C SER A 92 4.76 -5.74 16.52
N HIS A 93 4.82 -6.73 17.41
CA HIS A 93 4.33 -6.59 18.77
C HIS A 93 5.14 -5.56 19.56
N GLN A 94 6.47 -5.58 19.44
CA GLN A 94 7.34 -4.61 20.10
C GLN A 94 7.07 -3.18 19.63
N ILE A 95 6.92 -2.96 18.33
CA ILE A 95 6.56 -1.64 17.78
C ILE A 95 5.24 -1.16 18.39
N ARG A 96 4.23 -2.03 18.50
CA ARG A 96 2.94 -1.68 19.12
C ARG A 96 3.07 -1.38 20.61
N GLN A 97 3.88 -2.14 21.34
CA GLN A 97 4.15 -1.91 22.76
C GLN A 97 4.89 -0.59 22.99
N ASP A 98 5.92 -0.29 22.19
CA ASP A 98 6.65 0.97 22.27
C ASP A 98 5.75 2.16 21.95
N ILE A 99 4.84 2.02 20.97
CA ILE A 99 3.78 3.00 20.71
C ILE A 99 2.89 3.18 21.95
N LEU A 100 2.53 2.14 22.69
CA LEU A 100 1.73 2.32 23.90
C LEU A 100 2.55 2.94 25.05
N LEU A 101 3.80 2.54 25.18
CA LEU A 101 4.72 3.03 26.22
C LEU A 101 5.03 4.52 26.04
N PHE A 102 5.30 4.94 24.81
CA PHE A 102 5.62 6.31 24.44
C PHE A 102 4.39 7.00 23.80
N GLU A 103 3.27 6.97 24.52
CA GLU A 103 2.01 7.60 24.08
C GLU A 103 2.17 9.11 23.82
N ASP A 104 3.12 9.74 24.50
CA ASP A 104 3.40 11.17 24.38
C ASP A 104 4.09 11.58 23.07
N TYR A 105 4.76 10.65 22.40
CA TYR A 105 5.59 10.88 21.23
C TYR A 105 4.84 10.57 19.92
N PRO A 106 5.12 11.22 18.79
CA PRO A 106 4.62 10.79 17.48
C PRO A 106 4.87 9.30 17.22
N PHE A 107 4.05 8.66 16.39
CA PHE A 107 4.17 7.22 16.09
C PHE A 107 5.58 6.84 15.62
N GLU A 108 6.17 7.65 14.74
CA GLU A 108 7.52 7.45 14.22
C GLU A 108 8.62 7.49 15.30
N GLU A 109 8.50 8.40 16.27
CA GLU A 109 9.46 8.55 17.36
C GLU A 109 9.26 7.47 18.41
N ALA A 110 8.00 7.15 18.72
CA ALA A 110 7.64 6.10 19.67
C ALA A 110 8.12 4.73 19.19
N ALA A 111 8.01 4.43 17.89
CA ALA A 111 8.45 3.15 17.32
C ALA A 111 9.95 3.09 16.98
N ALA A 112 10.67 4.21 17.04
CA ALA A 112 12.08 4.28 16.68
C ALA A 112 12.99 3.31 17.47
N PRO A 113 12.82 3.12 18.79
CA PRO A 113 13.63 2.18 19.57
C PRO A 113 13.50 0.74 19.07
N ALA A 114 12.28 0.21 18.91
CA ALA A 114 12.05 -1.12 18.35
C ALA A 114 12.65 -1.31 16.95
N ILE A 115 12.49 -0.31 16.07
CA ILE A 115 13.00 -0.37 14.68
C ILE A 115 14.54 -0.39 14.67
N ALA A 116 15.17 0.45 15.50
CA ALA A 116 16.63 0.52 15.63
C ALA A 116 17.20 -0.76 16.24
N ALA A 117 16.56 -1.30 17.29
CA ALA A 117 16.95 -2.57 17.91
C ALA A 117 16.89 -3.76 16.93
N ALA A 118 15.97 -3.71 15.96
CA ALA A 118 15.88 -4.70 14.88
C ALA A 118 16.87 -4.46 13.71
N GLY A 119 17.73 -3.43 13.79
CA GLY A 119 18.71 -3.10 12.74
C GLY A 119 18.07 -2.61 11.43
N LEU A 120 16.81 -2.18 11.47
CA LEU A 120 16.09 -1.71 10.29
C LEU A 120 16.31 -0.20 10.08
N LYS A 121 16.29 0.21 8.81
CA LYS A 121 16.19 1.64 8.47
C LYS A 121 14.86 2.21 8.97
N PRO A 122 14.80 3.52 9.26
CA PRO A 122 13.55 4.19 9.63
C PRO A 122 12.41 3.82 8.68
N LEU A 123 11.29 3.39 9.25
CA LEU A 123 10.09 3.07 8.49
C LEU A 123 9.31 4.35 8.18
N ALA A 124 8.56 4.33 7.07
CA ALA A 124 7.66 5.44 6.76
C ALA A 124 6.55 5.50 7.80
N ARG A 125 6.12 6.73 8.15
CA ARG A 125 5.04 6.96 9.11
C ARG A 125 3.77 6.15 8.81
N SER A 126 3.33 6.12 7.55
CA SER A 126 2.16 5.35 7.13
C SER A 126 2.30 3.85 7.38
N THR A 127 3.52 3.31 7.29
CA THR A 127 3.77 1.89 7.63
C THR A 127 3.61 1.65 9.13
N ILE A 128 4.09 2.57 9.97
CA ILE A 128 3.99 2.47 11.42
C ILE A 128 2.53 2.63 11.87
N GLU A 129 1.80 3.56 11.26
CA GLU A 129 0.36 3.73 11.47
C GLU A 129 -0.42 2.48 11.04
N ASN A 130 -0.11 1.86 9.90
CA ASN A 130 -0.73 0.60 9.49
C ASN A 130 -0.44 -0.54 10.50
N ILE A 131 0.78 -0.61 11.06
CA ILE A 131 1.10 -1.58 12.13
C ILE A 131 0.26 -1.29 13.39
N ALA A 132 0.09 -0.04 13.76
CA ALA A 132 -0.72 0.37 14.90
C ALA A 132 -2.22 0.07 14.72
N TRP A 133 -2.75 0.23 13.50
CA TRP A 133 -4.18 0.07 13.23
C TRP A 133 -4.57 -1.37 12.87
N GLU A 134 -3.77 -2.05 12.06
CA GLU A 134 -4.14 -3.34 11.47
C GLU A 134 -3.55 -4.55 12.18
N HIS A 135 -2.36 -4.43 12.79
CA HIS A 135 -1.74 -5.57 13.45
C HIS A 135 -2.41 -5.79 14.80
N ARG A 136 -2.29 -7.01 15.34
CA ARG A 136 -2.84 -7.39 16.63
C ARG A 136 -1.71 -7.94 17.46
N ASP A 137 -1.75 -7.71 18.76
CA ASP A 137 -0.85 -8.38 19.69
C ASP A 137 -1.66 -8.93 20.87
N PRO A 138 -1.17 -9.94 21.59
CA PRO A 138 -1.90 -10.56 22.69
C PRO A 138 -2.26 -9.59 23.84
N LEU A 139 -1.52 -8.49 24.00
CA LEU A 139 -1.72 -7.52 25.08
C LEU A 139 -2.66 -6.38 24.65
N CYS A 140 -2.68 -6.03 23.37
CA CYS A 140 -3.55 -5.02 22.78
C CYS A 140 -4.21 -5.56 21.50
N PRO A 141 -5.35 -6.27 21.62
CA PRO A 141 -6.07 -6.83 20.48
C PRO A 141 -6.86 -5.75 19.72
N VAL A 142 -6.87 -4.49 20.15
CA VAL A 142 -7.62 -3.39 19.53
C VAL A 142 -6.70 -2.48 18.69
N PRO A 143 -7.25 -1.74 17.70
CA PRO A 143 -6.45 -0.80 16.92
C PRO A 143 -5.93 0.31 17.84
N ILE A 144 -4.65 0.66 17.72
CA ILE A 144 -4.09 1.78 18.47
C ILE A 144 -4.39 3.05 17.68
N VAL A 145 -5.52 3.69 18.01
CA VAL A 145 -5.90 4.97 17.43
C VAL A 145 -5.57 6.05 18.44
N ARG A 146 -4.66 6.97 18.09
CA ARG A 146 -4.41 8.17 18.88
C ARG A 146 -5.21 9.32 18.28
N GLY A 147 -6.03 9.97 19.10
CA GLY A 147 -6.76 11.17 18.70
C GLY A 147 -5.82 12.34 18.41
N ILE A 148 -6.33 13.39 17.77
CA ILE A 148 -5.60 14.66 17.63
C ILE A 148 -5.34 15.18 19.04
N ARG A 149 -4.07 15.18 19.45
CA ARG A 149 -3.67 15.69 20.75
C ARG A 149 -3.99 17.20 20.80
N PRO A 150 -4.69 17.70 21.83
CA PRO A 150 -4.70 19.13 22.08
C PRO A 150 -3.25 19.56 22.29
N LYS A 151 -2.77 20.50 21.46
CA LYS A 151 -1.41 21.02 21.61
C LYS A 151 -1.26 21.53 23.04
N LYS A 152 -0.25 21.03 23.77
CA LYS A 152 0.15 21.64 25.05
C LYS A 152 0.36 23.13 24.78
N PRO A 153 -0.23 24.04 25.55
CA PRO A 153 -0.05 25.47 25.33
C PRO A 153 1.43 25.83 25.41
N ALA A 154 1.84 26.84 24.66
CA ALA A 154 3.21 27.35 24.73
C ALA A 154 3.50 27.79 26.17
N LEU A 155 4.57 27.24 26.75
CA LEU A 155 4.99 27.60 28.10
C LEU A 155 5.49 29.04 28.12
N ASP A 156 5.03 29.81 29.09
CA ASP A 156 5.64 31.10 29.40
C ASP A 156 7.01 30.93 30.09
N ALA A 157 7.73 32.03 30.28
CA ALA A 157 9.07 31.99 30.87
C ALA A 157 9.07 31.44 32.31
N ALA A 158 8.03 31.74 33.10
CA ALA A 158 7.93 31.30 34.50
C ALA A 158 7.66 29.79 34.59
N GLN A 159 6.81 29.26 33.70
CA GLN A 159 6.51 27.84 33.59
C GLN A 159 7.73 27.02 33.12
N LYS A 160 8.54 27.59 32.21
CA LYS A 160 9.82 26.97 31.80
C LYS A 160 10.79 26.88 32.97
N ASP A 161 10.94 27.95 33.74
CA ASP A 161 11.85 28.00 34.90
C ASP A 161 11.38 27.03 36.01
N THR A 162 10.08 26.96 36.26
CA THR A 162 9.49 26.02 37.22
C THR A 162 9.73 24.57 36.81
N ARG A 163 9.55 24.25 35.53
CA ARG A 163 9.86 22.91 35.00
C ARG A 163 11.33 22.57 35.13
N PHE A 164 12.22 23.50 34.81
CA PHE A 164 13.66 23.30 34.93
C PHE A 164 14.05 22.97 36.36
N LYS A 165 13.60 23.79 37.34
CA LYS A 165 13.84 23.56 38.77
C LYS A 165 13.34 22.20 39.24
N HIS A 166 12.13 21.81 38.81
CA HIS A 166 11.55 20.52 39.18
C HIS A 166 12.34 19.34 38.60
N CYS A 167 12.75 19.41 37.32
CA CYS A 167 13.57 18.37 36.69
C CYS A 167 14.94 18.25 37.36
N SER A 168 15.60 19.38 37.66
CA SER A 168 16.87 19.40 38.39
C SER A 168 16.73 18.76 39.78
N TRP A 169 15.66 19.08 40.51
CA TRP A 169 15.40 18.48 41.81
C TRP A 169 15.20 16.96 41.75
N ILE A 170 14.45 16.45 40.77
CA ILE A 170 14.28 15.01 40.56
C ILE A 170 15.65 14.36 40.29
N GLN A 171 16.45 14.96 39.42
CA GLN A 171 17.75 14.43 39.03
C GLN A 171 18.72 14.39 40.21
N ASP A 172 18.74 15.45 41.02
CA ASP A 172 19.52 15.50 42.27
C ASP A 172 19.05 14.46 43.29
N THR A 173 17.74 14.19 43.36
CA THR A 173 17.17 13.19 44.27
C THR A 173 17.59 11.79 43.85
N ILE A 174 17.51 11.47 42.55
CA ILE A 174 17.94 10.19 41.99
C ILE A 174 19.44 9.97 42.25
N ASN A 175 20.27 11.00 42.08
CA ASN A 175 21.72 10.89 42.30
C ASN A 175 22.12 10.70 43.78
N ARG A 176 21.21 10.95 44.73
CA ARG A 176 21.44 10.82 46.17
C ARG A 176 20.97 9.48 46.76
N THR A 177 20.15 8.74 46.02
CA THR A 177 19.73 7.37 46.32
C THR A 177 20.60 6.36 45.58
#